data_AF-A0A0Q4WXS4-F1
#
_entry.id   AF-A0A0Q4WXS4-F1
#
_cell.length_a   1.000
_cell.length_b   1.000
_cell.length_c   1.000
_cell.angle_alpha   90.00
_cell.angle_beta   90.00
_cell.angle_gamma   90.00
#
_symmetry.space_group_name_H-M   'P 1'
#
loop_
_entity.id
_entity.type
_entity.pdbx_description
1 polymer ?
#
loop_
_entity_poly.entity_id
_entity_poly.type
_entity_poly.pdbx_seq_one_letter_code
_entity_poly.pdbx_strand_id
1 'polypeptide(L)'
;MKPGQPTTHTYDYKQYGTTTLFADLNVLEGKVISRRMQRRRNQKLIRFLNTVQAAVPAGKIVHAIMTTTPFTNTRRSVPGSSATRGFTFHFSRLQPRGSTP
;
A
#
# COMPACT_ATOMS: atom_id res chain seq x y z
N MET A 1 4.94 -10.56 -32.96
CA MET A 1 3.84 -11.15 -32.16
C MET A 1 3.51 -12.51 -32.73
N LYS A 2 3.40 -13.56 -31.89
CA LYS A 2 2.96 -14.89 -32.36
C LYS A 2 1.42 -14.91 -32.43
N PRO A 3 0.81 -15.38 -33.53
CA PRO A 3 -0.63 -15.57 -33.59
C PRO A 3 -1.11 -16.53 -32.48
N GLY A 4 -2.14 -16.15 -31.71
CA GLY A 4 -2.79 -17.04 -30.74
C GLY A 4 -2.44 -16.84 -29.26
N GLN A 5 -1.57 -15.90 -28.89
CA GLN A 5 -1.41 -15.50 -27.48
C GLN A 5 -2.42 -14.40 -27.11
N PRO A 6 -3.29 -14.61 -26.11
CA PRO A 6 -4.09 -13.52 -25.56
C PRO A 6 -3.13 -12.46 -24.98
N THR A 7 -3.27 -11.22 -25.43
CA THR A 7 -2.50 -10.09 -24.90
C THR A 7 -2.92 -9.86 -23.44
N THR A 8 -1.97 -9.93 -22.51
CA THR A 8 -2.19 -9.42 -21.15
C THR A 8 -2.41 -7.92 -21.27
N HIS A 9 -3.67 -7.48 -21.17
CA HIS A 9 -4.01 -6.07 -21.12
C HIS A 9 -3.46 -5.48 -19.82
N THR A 10 -2.28 -4.89 -19.90
CA THR A 10 -1.71 -4.14 -18.78
C THR A 10 -2.35 -2.76 -18.84
N TYR A 11 -3.21 -2.43 -17.87
CA TYR A 11 -3.80 -1.10 -17.80
C TYR A 11 -2.70 -0.09 -17.49
N ASP A 12 -2.48 0.87 -18.38
CA ASP A 12 -1.58 1.99 -18.14
C ASP A 12 -2.16 2.89 -17.06
N TYR A 13 -1.84 2.59 -15.81
CA TYR A 13 -2.27 3.38 -14.67
C TYR A 13 -1.46 4.69 -14.58
N LYS A 14 -1.93 5.72 -15.29
CA LYS A 14 -1.36 7.06 -15.24
C LYS A 14 -1.78 7.80 -13.97
N GLN A 15 -0.83 8.00 -13.04
CA GLN A 15 -1.04 8.83 -11.85
C GLN A 15 -0.63 10.27 -12.13
N TYR A 16 -1.56 11.22 -12.05
CA TYR A 16 -1.26 12.65 -12.13
C TYR A 16 -0.62 13.24 -10.86
N GLY A 17 -0.43 12.41 -9.81
CA GLY A 17 0.36 12.76 -8.62
C GLY A 17 -0.20 13.90 -7.76
N THR A 18 -1.42 14.37 -8.03
CA THR A 18 -2.06 15.50 -7.35
C THR A 18 -2.53 15.15 -5.94
N THR A 19 -2.99 13.91 -5.75
CA THR A 19 -3.52 13.38 -4.48
C THR A 19 -3.10 11.93 -4.29
N THR A 20 -2.87 11.52 -3.05
CA THR A 20 -2.70 10.12 -2.66
C THR A 20 -3.81 9.72 -1.70
N LEU A 21 -4.54 8.67 -2.04
CA LEU A 21 -5.50 8.02 -1.15
C LEU A 21 -4.80 6.84 -0.47
N PHE A 22 -4.85 6.82 0.86
CA PHE A 22 -4.54 5.65 1.66
C PHE A 22 -5.84 5.05 2.17
N ALA A 23 -5.95 3.72 2.14
CA ALA A 23 -7.08 3.00 2.68
C ALA A 23 -6.58 1.69 3.29
N ASP A 24 -7.14 1.33 4.44
CA ASP A 24 -6.91 0.09 5.13
C ASP A 24 -8.26 -0.54 5.48
N LEU A 25 -8.37 -1.85 5.29
CA LEU A 25 -9.57 -2.62 5.53
C LEU A 25 -9.36 -3.47 6.77
N ASN A 26 -10.12 -3.18 7.83
CA ASN A 26 -10.23 -4.09 8.97
C ASN A 26 -11.07 -5.29 8.55
N VAL A 27 -10.40 -6.42 8.29
CA VAL A 27 -11.02 -7.67 7.84
C VAL A 27 -11.98 -8.29 8.86
N LEU A 28 -11.81 -8.00 10.16
CA LEU A 28 -12.67 -8.56 11.21
C LEU A 28 -14.02 -7.83 11.28
N GLU A 29 -14.00 -6.51 11.12
CA GLU A 29 -15.20 -5.66 11.27
C GLU A 29 -15.79 -5.23 9.92
N GLY A 30 -15.10 -5.47 8.81
CA GLY A 30 -15.49 -4.99 7.48
C GLY A 30 -15.40 -3.47 7.32
N LYS A 31 -14.71 -2.77 8.23
CA LYS A 31 -14.59 -1.30 8.21
C LYS A 31 -13.37 -0.84 7.43
N VAL A 32 -13.55 0.24 6.66
CA VAL A 32 -12.47 0.88 5.92
C VAL A 32 -12.04 2.17 6.62
N ILE A 33 -10.76 2.27 6.96
CA ILE A 33 -10.13 3.52 7.40
C ILE A 33 -9.42 4.11 6.19
N SER A 34 -9.79 5.30 5.77
CA SER A 34 -9.17 5.95 4.61
C SER A 34 -8.76 7.38 4.91
N ARG A 35 -7.74 7.86 4.18
CA ARG A 35 -7.28 9.23 4.28
C ARG A 35 -6.72 9.73 2.95
N ARG A 36 -7.28 10.83 2.48
CA ARG A 36 -6.76 11.60 1.34
C ARG A 36 -5.64 12.52 1.82
N MET A 37 -4.50 12.50 1.14
CA MET A 37 -3.38 13.39 1.44
C MET A 37 -2.82 14.03 0.17
N GLN A 38 -2.44 15.30 0.29
CA GLN A 38 -1.83 16.06 -0.80
C GLN A 38 -0.39 15.57 -1.02
N ARG A 39 -0.05 15.31 -2.28
CA ARG A 39 1.25 14.80 -2.77
C ARG A 39 1.64 13.42 -2.21
N ARG A 40 2.37 12.67 -3.04
CA ARG A 40 2.87 11.33 -2.72
C ARG A 40 4.21 11.41 -1.98
N ARG A 41 4.23 11.14 -0.66
CA ARG A 41 5.46 11.11 0.16
C ARG A 41 5.42 10.01 1.23
N ASN A 42 6.56 9.39 1.55
CA ASN A 42 6.64 8.35 2.60
C ASN A 42 6.17 8.82 3.97
N GLN A 43 6.43 10.09 4.33
CA GLN A 43 5.94 10.69 5.58
C GLN A 43 4.41 10.66 5.70
N LYS A 44 3.69 10.76 4.57
CA LYS A 44 2.22 10.68 4.53
C LYS A 44 1.74 9.27 4.85
N LEU A 45 2.44 8.25 4.35
CA LEU A 45 2.17 6.85 4.73
C LEU A 45 2.37 6.61 6.23
N ILE A 46 3.48 7.10 6.82
CA ILE A 46 3.72 6.97 8.26
C ILE A 46 2.60 7.63 9.08
N ARG A 47 2.15 8.84 8.67
CA ARG A 47 1.02 9.52 9.30
C ARG A 47 -0.30 8.73 9.17
N PHE A 48 -0.49 8.04 8.06
CA PHE A 48 -1.64 7.17 7.87
C PHE A 48 -1.57 5.95 8.80
N LEU A 49 -0.43 5.30 8.90
CA LEU A 49 -0.22 4.16 9.82
C LEU A 49 -0.46 4.55 11.29
N ASN A 50 -0.06 5.76 11.71
CA ASN A 50 -0.43 6.29 13.03
C ASN A 50 -1.95 6.42 13.23
N THR A 51 -2.68 6.79 12.17
CA THR A 51 -4.15 6.90 12.23
C THR A 51 -4.77 5.52 12.40
N VAL A 52 -4.25 4.51 11.69
CA VAL A 52 -4.68 3.12 11.84
C VAL A 52 -4.37 2.61 13.25
N GLN A 53 -3.15 2.82 13.75
CA GLN A 53 -2.74 2.39 15.09
C GLN A 53 -3.63 2.98 16.19
N ALA A 54 -4.00 4.25 16.08
CA ALA A 54 -4.88 4.91 17.05
C ALA A 54 -6.33 4.39 17.01
N ALA A 55 -6.77 3.82 15.89
CA ALA A 55 -8.11 3.24 15.74
C ALA A 55 -8.17 1.79 16.25
N VAL A 56 -7.02 1.14 16.43
CA VAL A 56 -6.94 -0.24 16.93
C VAL A 56 -6.94 -0.23 18.46
N PRO A 57 -7.81 -1.03 19.12
CA PRO A 57 -7.80 -1.16 20.57
C PRO A 57 -6.42 -1.56 21.12
N ALA A 58 -6.05 -1.00 22.27
CA ALA A 58 -4.77 -1.28 22.92
C ALA A 58 -4.56 -2.79 23.17
N GLY A 59 -3.32 -3.25 23.05
CA GLY A 59 -2.94 -4.65 23.25
C GLY A 59 -3.14 -5.56 22.04
N LYS A 60 -3.69 -5.07 20.92
CA LYS A 60 -3.82 -5.84 19.69
C LYS A 60 -2.62 -5.67 18.76
N ILE A 61 -2.26 -6.75 18.07
CA ILE A 61 -1.25 -6.76 17.00
C ILE A 61 -1.94 -6.50 15.66
N VAL A 62 -1.35 -5.65 14.83
CA VAL A 62 -1.86 -5.33 13.49
C VAL A 62 -1.07 -6.09 12.44
N HIS A 63 -1.75 -6.89 11.61
CA HIS A 63 -1.16 -7.52 10.42
C HIS A 63 -1.54 -6.72 9.18
N ALA A 64 -0.61 -5.93 8.66
CA ALA A 64 -0.84 -5.11 7.48
C ALA A 64 -0.40 -5.84 6.21
N ILE A 65 -1.35 -6.16 5.33
CA ILE A 65 -1.07 -6.71 4.00
C ILE A 65 -1.01 -5.55 3.01
N MET A 66 0.18 -5.23 2.54
CA MET A 66 0.41 -4.07 1.66
C MET A 66 0.78 -4.51 0.25
N THR A 67 0.17 -3.85 -0.74
CA THR A 67 0.65 -3.93 -2.11
C THR A 67 1.87 -3.03 -2.27
N THR A 68 2.92 -3.55 -2.92
CA THR A 68 4.10 -2.73 -3.24
C THR A 68 3.87 -2.03 -4.58
N THR A 69 4.23 -0.76 -4.67
CA THR A 69 4.23 -0.03 -5.95
C THR A 69 5.62 0.60 -6.15
N PRO A 70 6.07 0.78 -7.40
CA PRO A 70 7.45 1.20 -7.70
C PRO A 70 7.89 2.51 -7.01
N PHE A 71 6.94 3.39 -6.71
CA PHE A 71 7.22 4.74 -6.24
C PHE A 71 6.99 4.93 -4.73
N THR A 72 6.68 3.86 -4.01
CA THR A 72 6.74 3.85 -2.54
C THR A 72 7.61 2.69 -2.13
N ASN A 73 8.83 2.98 -1.67
CA ASN A 73 9.72 1.97 -1.09
C ASN A 73 9.22 1.60 0.31
N THR A 74 8.00 1.05 0.39
CA THR A 74 7.31 0.69 1.63
C THR A 74 8.10 -0.31 2.44
N ARG A 75 8.77 -1.26 1.77
CA ARG A 75 9.68 -2.22 2.40
C ARG A 75 10.84 -1.56 3.15
N ARG A 76 11.34 -0.40 2.70
CA ARG A 76 12.45 0.32 3.34
C ARG A 76 12.00 1.45 4.29
N SER A 77 10.82 2.03 4.04
CA SER A 77 10.38 3.26 4.71
C SER A 77 9.53 3.03 5.95
N VAL A 78 9.00 1.82 6.10
CA VAL A 78 8.01 1.49 7.13
C VAL A 78 8.65 0.77 8.32
N PRO A 79 9.55 -0.23 8.15
CA PRO A 79 10.22 -0.85 9.29
C PRO A 79 11.12 0.14 10.03
N GLY A 80 10.92 0.29 11.35
CA GLY A 80 11.78 1.10 12.22
C GLY A 80 11.20 2.43 12.70
N SER A 81 10.00 2.83 12.24
CA SER A 81 9.32 4.00 12.81
C SER A 81 8.65 3.66 14.15
N SER A 82 8.61 4.61 15.09
CA SER A 82 7.82 4.45 16.32
C SER A 82 6.32 4.24 16.02
N ALA A 83 5.85 4.77 14.88
CA ALA A 83 4.51 4.63 14.34
C ALA A 83 4.09 3.19 14.01
N THR A 84 5.05 2.28 13.92
CA THR A 84 4.83 0.90 13.48
C THR A 84 5.08 -0.13 14.58
N ARG A 85 5.21 0.30 15.84
CA ARG A 85 5.24 -0.63 16.97
C ARG A 85 3.91 -1.37 17.03
N GLY A 86 3.95 -2.70 17.02
CA GLY A 86 2.75 -3.54 16.98
C GLY A 86 2.26 -3.90 15.57
N PHE A 87 2.95 -3.45 14.50
CA PHE A 87 2.65 -3.89 13.15
C PHE A 87 3.56 -5.04 12.71
N THR A 88 2.95 -6.03 12.05
CA THR A 88 3.63 -6.99 11.20
C THR A 88 3.24 -6.72 9.75
N PHE A 89 4.21 -6.44 8.88
CA PHE A 89 3.96 -6.12 7.47
C PHE A 89 4.16 -7.34 6.58
N HIS A 90 3.14 -7.65 5.79
CA HIS A 90 3.16 -8.64 4.72
C HIS A 90 3.09 -7.90 3.39
N PHE A 91 3.93 -8.28 2.43
CA PHE A 91 3.95 -7.64 1.11
C PHE A 91 3.60 -8.64 0.04
N SER A 92 2.58 -8.33 -0.75
CA SER A 92 2.25 -9.16 -1.91
C SER A 92 3.39 -9.16 -2.92
N ARG A 93 3.57 -10.29 -3.61
CA ARG A 93 4.62 -10.48 -4.61
C ARG A 93 4.40 -9.46 -5.74
N LEU A 94 5.45 -8.73 -6.12
CA LEU A 94 5.40 -7.86 -7.30
C LEU A 94 5.03 -8.74 -8.50
N GLN A 95 3.97 -8.38 -9.24
CA GLN A 95 3.79 -8.94 -10.57
C GLN A 95 5.05 -8.56 -11.38
N PRO A 96 5.70 -9.53 -12.06
CA PRO A 96 6.80 -9.20 -12.95
C PRO A 96 6.29 -8.22 -14.00
N ARG A 97 7.03 -7.12 -14.21
CA ARG A 97 6.75 -6.23 -15.35
C ARG A 97 6.83 -7.11 -16.60
N GLY A 98 5.75 -7.18 -17.37
CA GLY A 98 5.88 -7.59 -18.76
C GLY A 98 6.93 -6.69 -19.40
N SER A 99 8.02 -7.29 -19.85
CA SER A 99 9.01 -6.62 -20.67
C SER A 99 8.31 -6.18 -21.96
N THR A 100 8.11 -4.88 -22.13
CA THR A 100 7.67 -4.28 -23.39
C THR A 100 8.76 -4.45 -24.46
N PRO A 101 8.43 -4.83 -25.70
CA PRO A 101 9.23 -4.49 -26.87
C PRO A 101 9.18 -2.98 -27.15
#